data_AF-A0A834A999-F1
#
_entry.id   AF-A0A834A999-F1
#
_cell.length_a   1.000
_cell.length_b   1.000
_cell.length_c   1.000
_cell.angle_alpha   90.00
_cell.angle_beta   90.00
_cell.angle_gamma   90.00
#
_symmetry.space_group_name_H-M   'P 1'
#
loop_
_entity.id
_entity.type
_entity.pdbx_description
1 polymer ?
#
loop_
_entity_poly.entity_id
_entity_poly.type
_entity_poly.pdbx_seq_one_letter_code
_entity_poly.pdbx_strand_id
1 'polypeptide(L)'
;MRQTSWDAPSLEHKNPVWAGLLATKPGGYVVYSTCSLSHLQNEYVVQGTIELLTNQYSIEVRVEDLTHFRKLFMDTFSFFPSCQVGELVIPNLMANFGPMYFCKMCRLK
;
A
#
# COMPACT_ATOMS: atom_id res chain seq x y z
N MET A 1 23.14 2.35 -6.36
CA MET A 1 21.70 2.21 -6.11
C MET A 1 21.48 0.72 -5.80
N ARG A 2 21.23 0.34 -4.54
CA ARG A 2 21.05 -1.08 -4.19
C ARG A 2 19.65 -1.49 -4.63
N GLN A 3 19.58 -2.33 -5.65
CA GLN A 3 18.37 -3.02 -6.05
C GLN A 3 17.92 -3.87 -4.85
N THR A 4 16.82 -3.48 -4.20
CA THR A 4 16.25 -4.31 -3.14
C THR A 4 15.65 -5.55 -3.81
N SER A 5 15.61 -6.68 -3.10
CA SER A 5 15.13 -7.99 -3.61
C SER A 5 13.68 -8.03 -4.10
N TRP A 6 13.00 -6.87 -4.16
CA TRP A 6 11.59 -6.69 -4.48
C TRP A 6 11.34 -6.19 -5.92
N ASP A 7 12.38 -5.84 -6.66
CA ASP A 7 12.25 -5.32 -8.03
C ASP A 7 12.06 -6.43 -9.10
N ALA A 8 11.81 -7.67 -8.68
CA ALA A 8 11.62 -8.82 -9.58
C ALA A 8 10.14 -9.27 -9.60
N PRO A 9 9.49 -9.29 -10.79
CA PRO A 9 8.12 -9.80 -10.97
C PRO A 9 7.92 -11.27 -10.58
N SER A 10 9.01 -12.01 -10.34
CA SER A 10 9.02 -13.47 -10.15
C SER A 10 8.80 -13.95 -8.71
N LEU A 11 8.54 -13.05 -7.75
CA LEU A 11 8.32 -13.40 -6.34
C LEU A 11 6.86 -13.21 -5.92
N GLU A 12 5.94 -13.81 -6.68
CA GLU A 12 4.49 -13.75 -6.46
C GLU A 12 4.08 -14.16 -5.03
N HIS A 13 4.89 -14.93 -4.29
CA HIS A 13 4.55 -15.46 -2.96
C HIS A 13 5.42 -14.97 -1.80
N LYS A 14 6.24 -13.93 -1.97
CA LYS A 14 7.21 -13.52 -0.92
C LYS A 14 7.22 -12.05 -0.56
N ASN A 15 6.28 -11.24 -1.06
CA ASN A 15 6.23 -9.85 -0.61
C ASN A 15 5.62 -9.75 0.81
N PRO A 16 6.03 -8.76 1.62
CA PRO A 16 5.58 -8.62 3.01
C PRO A 16 4.08 -8.35 3.16
N VAL A 17 3.42 -7.81 2.12
CA VAL A 17 1.98 -7.52 2.13
C VAL A 17 1.17 -8.81 2.16
N TRP A 18 1.54 -9.77 1.31
CA TRP A 18 0.91 -11.08 1.24
C TRP A 18 0.99 -11.81 2.59
N ALA A 19 2.20 -11.85 3.18
CA ALA A 19 2.40 -12.49 4.48
C ALA A 19 1.61 -11.79 5.59
N GLY A 20 1.56 -10.46 5.59
CA GLY A 20 0.77 -9.67 6.53
C GLY A 20 -0.72 -9.97 6.43
N LEU A 21 -1.26 -10.05 5.21
CA LEU A 21 -2.67 -10.37 4.97
C LEU A 21 -3.02 -11.81 5.39
N LEU A 22 -2.15 -12.80 5.12
CA LEU A 22 -2.36 -14.17 5.59
C LEU A 22 -2.34 -14.30 7.11
N ALA A 23 -1.46 -13.57 7.78
CA ALA A 23 -1.36 -13.54 9.24
C ALA A 23 -2.54 -12.79 9.89
N THR A 24 -3.29 -12.02 9.12
CA THR A 24 -4.43 -11.24 9.60
C THR A 24 -5.67 -12.11 9.66
N LYS A 25 -6.41 -12.07 10.78
CA LYS A 25 -7.70 -12.76 10.91
C LYS A 25 -8.76 -12.16 9.96
N PRO A 26 -9.81 -12.91 9.57
CA PRO A 26 -10.97 -12.32 8.89
C PRO A 26 -11.57 -11.17 9.71
N GLY A 27 -11.93 -10.07 9.03
CA GLY A 27 -12.31 -8.79 9.61
C GLY A 27 -11.15 -7.96 10.19
N GLY A 28 -9.91 -8.45 10.10
CA GLY A 28 -8.71 -7.73 10.53
C GLY A 28 -8.17 -6.78 9.46
N TYR A 29 -7.29 -5.87 9.87
CA TYR A 29 -6.73 -4.83 9.01
C TYR A 29 -5.21 -4.92 8.91
N VAL A 30 -4.69 -4.59 7.73
CA VAL A 30 -3.26 -4.41 7.44
C VAL A 30 -3.06 -3.00 6.90
N VAL A 31 -1.96 -2.35 7.31
CA VAL A 31 -1.44 -1.16 6.64
C VAL A 31 -0.11 -1.52 6.01
N TYR A 32 -0.04 -1.44 4.68
CA TYR A 32 1.22 -1.49 3.96
C TYR A 32 1.75 -0.06 3.81
N SER A 33 3.06 0.13 3.95
CA SER A 33 3.69 1.44 3.76
C SER A 33 5.08 1.31 3.17
N THR A 34 5.50 2.33 2.42
CA THR A 34 6.86 2.44 1.89
C THR A 34 7.37 3.88 2.05
N CYS A 35 8.68 4.05 1.90
CA CYS A 35 9.30 5.36 1.72
C CYS A 35 9.74 5.57 0.25
N SER A 36 8.86 5.22 -0.71
CA SER A 36 9.14 5.28 -2.15
C SER A 36 8.07 6.07 -2.89
N LEU A 37 8.48 6.80 -3.94
CA LEU A 37 7.57 7.43 -4.90
C LEU A 37 7.17 6.47 -6.04
N SER A 38 7.79 5.28 -6.12
CA SER A 38 7.60 4.37 -7.24
C SER A 38 6.27 3.63 -7.14
N HIS A 39 5.37 3.83 -8.11
CA HIS A 39 4.12 3.07 -8.22
C HIS A 39 4.34 1.55 -8.27
N LEU A 40 5.48 1.10 -8.82
CA LEU A 40 5.86 -0.32 -8.85
C LEU A 40 6.07 -0.92 -7.47
N GLN A 41 6.49 -0.10 -6.49
CA GLN A 41 6.68 -0.51 -5.09
C GLN A 41 5.46 -0.19 -4.22
N ASN A 42 4.51 0.57 -4.75
CA ASN A 42 3.34 1.09 -4.04
C ASN A 42 2.06 0.40 -4.52
N GLU A 43 1.28 1.05 -5.39
CA GLU A 43 -0.02 0.56 -5.84
C GLU A 43 0.05 -0.82 -6.49
N TYR A 44 1.10 -1.10 -7.29
CA TYR A 44 1.22 -2.37 -8.00
C TYR A 44 1.49 -3.55 -7.05
N VAL A 45 2.21 -3.31 -5.95
CA VAL A 45 2.41 -4.32 -4.90
C VAL A 45 1.06 -4.65 -4.24
N VAL A 46 0.26 -3.63 -3.94
CA VAL A 46 -1.06 -3.82 -3.31
C VAL A 46 -2.00 -4.57 -4.25
N GLN A 47 -2.17 -4.07 -5.48
CA GLN A 47 -3.09 -4.64 -6.47
C GLN A 47 -2.72 -6.08 -6.83
N GLY A 48 -1.44 -6.33 -7.17
CA GLY A 48 -0.96 -7.67 -7.48
C GLY A 48 -1.13 -8.66 -6.31
N THR A 49 -0.98 -8.19 -5.07
CA THR A 49 -1.21 -9.03 -3.87
C THR A 49 -2.69 -9.38 -3.70
N ILE A 50 -3.59 -8.42 -3.88
CA ILE A 50 -5.04 -8.64 -3.78
C ILE A 50 -5.52 -9.60 -4.87
N GLU A 51 -5.05 -9.41 -6.11
CA GLU A 51 -5.37 -10.30 -7.24
C GLU A 51 -4.89 -11.74 -6.97
N LEU A 52 -3.65 -11.90 -6.51
CA LEU A 52 -3.09 -13.20 -6.16
C LEU A 52 -3.89 -13.91 -5.05
N LEU A 53 -4.16 -13.21 -3.94
CA LEU A 53 -4.92 -13.76 -2.81
C LEU A 53 -6.34 -14.17 -3.22
N THR A 54 -6.99 -13.36 -4.05
CA THR A 54 -8.33 -13.65 -4.56
C THR A 54 -8.30 -14.90 -5.45
N ASN A 55 -7.40 -14.93 -6.44
CA ASN A 55 -7.41 -15.96 -7.48
C ASN A 55 -6.85 -17.31 -7.01
N GLN A 56 -5.84 -17.31 -6.14
CA GLN A 56 -5.14 -18.55 -5.75
C GLN A 56 -5.54 -19.07 -4.37
N TYR A 57 -6.00 -18.20 -3.47
CA TYR A 57 -6.30 -18.56 -2.07
C TYR A 57 -7.75 -18.33 -1.67
N SER A 58 -8.59 -17.78 -2.57
CA SER A 58 -9.98 -17.39 -2.26
C SER A 58 -10.08 -16.45 -1.04
N ILE A 59 -9.03 -15.66 -0.79
CA ILE A 59 -8.97 -14.68 0.28
C ILE A 59 -9.38 -13.33 -0.30
N GLU A 60 -10.49 -12.80 0.21
CA GLU A 60 -11.06 -11.53 -0.25
C GLU A 60 -10.49 -10.38 0.57
N VAL A 61 -9.90 -9.40 -0.09
CA VAL A 61 -9.28 -8.22 0.54
C VAL A 61 -9.87 -6.95 -0.05
N ARG A 62 -10.25 -6.02 0.83
CA ARG A 62 -10.80 -4.72 0.44
C ARG A 62 -9.83 -3.60 0.80
N VAL A 63 -9.56 -2.70 -0.14
CA VAL A 63 -8.88 -1.43 0.15
C VAL A 63 -9.85 -0.49 0.85
N GLU A 64 -9.42 0.09 1.96
CA GLU A 64 -10.21 1.05 2.71
C GLU A 64 -10.01 2.47 2.15
N ASP A 65 -11.10 3.25 2.05
CA ASP A 65 -11.04 4.64 1.61
C ASP A 65 -10.43 5.53 2.71
N LEU A 66 -9.31 6.19 2.37
CA LEU A 66 -8.57 7.08 3.27
C LEU A 66 -8.77 8.56 2.92
N THR A 67 -9.71 8.90 2.03
CA THR A 67 -9.97 10.27 1.61
C THR A 67 -10.23 11.22 2.79
N HIS A 68 -11.00 10.78 3.80
CA HIS A 68 -11.24 11.59 4.99
C HIS A 68 -9.96 11.77 5.83
N PHE A 69 -9.16 10.71 5.97
CA PHE A 69 -7.86 10.76 6.65
C PHE A 69 -6.94 11.76 5.96
N ARG A 70 -6.79 11.67 4.63
CA ARG A 70 -5.99 12.63 3.86
C ARG A 70 -6.44 14.06 4.13
N LYS A 71 -7.74 14.36 4.00
CA LYS A 71 -8.29 15.70 4.23
C LYS A 71 -7.94 16.27 5.60
N LEU A 72 -8.00 15.44 6.65
CA LEU A 72 -7.64 15.86 8.01
C LEU A 72 -6.16 16.27 8.15
N PHE A 73 -5.29 15.70 7.34
CA PHE A 73 -3.83 15.87 7.43
C PHE A 73 -3.23 16.77 6.35
N MET A 74 -4.06 17.32 5.44
CA MET A 74 -3.60 18.14 4.31
C MET A 74 -2.97 19.48 4.72
N ASP A 75 -3.28 20.00 5.92
CA ASP A 75 -2.65 21.21 6.45
C ASP A 75 -1.21 20.98 6.92
N THR A 76 -0.81 19.72 7.12
CA THR A 76 0.53 19.35 7.60
C THR A 76 1.37 18.65 6.52
N PHE A 77 0.74 17.78 5.73
CA PHE A 77 1.43 16.98 4.71
C PHE A 77 0.92 17.29 3.32
N SER A 78 1.83 17.26 2.34
CA SER A 78 1.46 17.33 0.94
C SER A 78 1.18 15.93 0.41
N PHE A 79 -0.01 15.71 -0.15
CA PHE A 79 -0.42 14.43 -0.70
C PHE A 79 -0.44 14.46 -2.23
N PHE A 80 0.00 13.38 -2.87
CA PHE A 80 -0.23 13.16 -4.30
C PHE A 80 -1.72 12.85 -4.52
N PRO A 81 -2.42 13.59 -5.41
CA PRO A 81 -3.88 13.55 -5.49
C PRO A 81 -4.44 12.34 -6.26
N SER A 82 -3.60 11.59 -6.98
CA SER A 82 -4.04 10.64 -8.02
C SER A 82 -3.60 9.20 -7.78
N CYS A 83 -3.39 8.80 -6.52
CA CYS A 83 -3.22 7.37 -6.20
C CYS A 83 -4.49 6.60 -6.52
N GLN A 84 -4.36 5.45 -7.19
CA GLN A 84 -5.50 4.56 -7.47
C GLN A 84 -5.96 3.82 -6.22
N VAL A 85 -4.99 3.45 -5.36
CA VAL A 85 -5.22 2.82 -4.05
C VAL A 85 -4.21 3.35 -3.04
N GLY A 86 -4.66 3.56 -1.81
CA GLY A 86 -3.82 4.15 -0.75
C GLY A 86 -3.59 5.65 -0.94
N GLU A 87 -2.65 6.19 -0.17
CA GLU A 87 -2.31 7.60 -0.11
C GLU A 87 -0.78 7.76 -0.18
N LEU A 88 -0.30 8.84 -0.77
CA LEU A 88 1.13 9.12 -0.90
C LEU A 88 1.46 10.53 -0.42
N VAL A 89 2.20 10.65 0.67
CA VAL A 89 2.83 11.90 1.09
C VAL A 89 4.06 12.14 0.23
N ILE A 90 4.14 13.34 -0.36
CA ILE A 90 5.24 13.79 -1.20
C ILE A 90 6.00 14.95 -0.51
N PRO A 91 7.33 14.98 -0.60
CA PRO A 91 8.10 16.11 -0.10
C PRO A 91 7.83 17.36 -0.93
N ASN A 92 7.58 18.49 -0.25
CA ASN A 92 7.57 19.82 -0.87
C ASN A 92 8.38 20.82 -0.02
N LEU A 93 8.65 22.01 -0.57
CA LEU A 93 9.49 23.01 0.11
C LEU A 93 8.88 23.52 1.43
N MET A 94 7.54 23.57 1.53
CA MET A 94 6.83 24.11 2.71
C MET A 94 6.62 23.06 3.82
N ALA A 95 6.72 21.78 3.48
CA ALA A 95 6.47 20.62 4.32
C ALA A 95 7.26 19.42 3.78
N ASN A 96 8.56 19.37 4.13
CA ASN A 96 9.54 18.41 3.60
C ASN A 96 9.46 17.03 4.28
N PHE A 97 8.27 16.42 4.26
CA PHE A 97 8.01 15.08 4.78
C PHE A 97 7.92 14.05 3.65
N GLY A 98 8.16 12.78 3.98
CA GLY A 98 8.08 11.69 3.01
C GLY A 98 9.36 11.50 2.17
N PRO A 99 9.29 10.77 1.04
CA PRO A 99 8.08 10.14 0.51
C PRO A 99 7.53 9.07 1.47
N MET A 100 6.21 8.99 1.58
CA MET A 100 5.55 7.97 2.41
C MET A 100 4.26 7.52 1.74
N TYR A 101 4.29 6.33 1.14
CA TYR A 101 3.08 5.65 0.68
C TYR A 101 2.48 4.86 1.82
N PHE A 102 1.15 4.81 1.91
CA PHE A 102 0.46 3.87 2.78
C PHE A 102 -0.89 3.46 2.21
N CYS A 103 -1.25 2.19 2.40
CA CYS A 103 -2.52 1.63 1.97
C CYS A 103 -3.10 0.75 3.07
N LYS A 104 -4.32 1.08 3.52
CA LYS A 104 -5.06 0.30 4.50
C LYS A 104 -5.96 -0.70 3.79
N MET A 105 -5.91 -1.94 4.23
CA MET A 105 -6.67 -3.05 3.67
C MET A 105 -7.38 -3.82 4.78
N CYS A 106 -8.55 -4.36 4.49
CA CYS A 106 -9.31 -5.26 5.35
C CYS A 106 -9.36 -6.65 4.71
N ARG A 107 -8.99 -7.69 5.46
CA ARG A 107 -9.20 -9.08 5.04
C ARG A 107 -10.64 -9.45 5.37
N LEU A 108 -11.47 -9.69 4.36
CA LEU A 108 -12.89 -10.00 4.55
C LEU A 108 -13.12 -11.48 4.89
N LYS A 109 -12.33 -12.39 4.30
CA LYS A 109 -12.40 -13.86 4.48
C LYS A 109 -10.99 -14.45 4.57
#